data_AF-A0A075LRT1-F1
#
_entry.id   AF-A0A075LRT1-F1
#
_cell.length_a   1.000
_cell.length_b   1.000
_cell.length_c   1.000
_cell.angle_alpha   90.00
_cell.angle_beta   90.00
_cell.angle_gamma   90.00
#
_symmetry.space_group_name_H-M   'P 1'
#
loop_
_entity.id
_entity.type
_entity.pdbx_description
1 polymer ?
#
loop_
_entity_poly.entity_id
_entity_poly.type
_entity_poly.pdbx_seq_one_letter_code
_entity_poly.pdbx_strand_id
1 'polypeptide(L)'
;MNPRAEAERLGYKIVYVPHEVIKDYNACYRVIYDGKLIYPPAADKLGIPLNEIWISERFREYERYILFHELQEIKHRAEGLSVEEAHKKALKDEIELFSGDPIWERLKREINIVSEDDLRSLHGIGRILAWRIMISRPYESMEELLKVPGIGKKRFEVLKRKLFCMGDTLKKEDVAKTNEK
;
A
#
# COMPACT_ATOMS: atom_id res chain seq x y z
N MET A 1 -6.63 -4.56 -18.30
CA MET A 1 -5.22 -5.01 -18.11
C MET A 1 -5.16 -5.95 -16.91
N ASN A 2 -4.45 -7.08 -17.00
CA ASN A 2 -4.24 -8.02 -15.89
C ASN A 2 -2.77 -7.93 -15.42
N PRO A 3 -2.49 -7.28 -14.27
CA PRO A 3 -1.13 -7.07 -13.77
C PRO A 3 -0.39 -8.35 -13.42
N ARG A 4 -1.08 -9.36 -12.87
CA ARG A 4 -0.46 -10.66 -12.57
C ARG A 4 0.04 -11.35 -13.84
N ALA A 5 -0.78 -11.40 -14.88
CA ALA A 5 -0.38 -11.99 -16.16
C ALA A 5 0.79 -11.23 -16.82
N GLU A 6 0.91 -9.92 -16.57
CA GLU A 6 2.06 -9.15 -17.02
C GLU A 6 3.33 -9.47 -16.24
N ALA A 7 3.26 -9.49 -14.91
CA ALA A 7 4.38 -9.87 -14.05
C ALA A 7 4.91 -11.26 -14.41
N GLU A 8 4.02 -12.23 -14.63
CA GLU A 8 4.36 -13.59 -15.04
C GLU A 8 5.05 -13.62 -16.42
N ARG A 9 4.57 -12.83 -17.40
CA ARG A 9 5.24 -12.71 -18.71
C ARG A 9 6.63 -12.09 -18.62
N LEU A 10 6.85 -11.20 -17.66
CA LEU A 10 8.16 -10.60 -17.38
C LEU A 10 9.08 -11.56 -16.59
N GLY A 11 8.58 -12.75 -16.21
CA GLY A 11 9.33 -13.74 -15.46
C GLY A 11 9.40 -13.44 -13.95
N TYR A 12 8.50 -12.59 -13.44
CA TYR A 12 8.46 -12.24 -12.02
C TYR A 12 7.60 -13.23 -11.24
N LYS A 13 8.13 -13.67 -10.11
CA LYS A 13 7.39 -14.50 -9.15
C LYS A 13 6.75 -13.60 -8.10
N ILE A 14 5.43 -13.73 -7.97
CA ILE A 14 4.67 -13.04 -6.92
C ILE A 14 4.71 -13.90 -5.65
N VAL A 15 5.26 -13.34 -4.58
CA VAL A 15 5.42 -14.03 -3.30
C VAL A 15 4.61 -13.31 -2.24
N TYR A 16 3.72 -14.03 -1.57
CA TYR A 16 3.04 -13.50 -0.39
C TYR A 16 3.83 -13.84 0.84
N VAL A 17 4.17 -12.83 1.63
CA VAL A 17 4.93 -12.99 2.86
C VAL A 17 4.10 -12.58 4.09
N PRO A 18 4.35 -13.17 5.27
CA PRO A 18 3.72 -12.72 6.50
C PRO A 18 3.92 -11.23 6.70
N HIS A 19 2.88 -10.53 7.16
CA HIS A 19 2.94 -9.07 7.28
C HIS A 19 4.13 -8.58 8.10
N GLU A 20 4.45 -9.26 9.20
CA GLU A 20 5.56 -8.90 10.08
C GLU A 20 6.92 -8.86 9.38
N VAL A 21 7.10 -9.65 8.31
CA VAL A 21 8.35 -9.68 7.53
C VAL A 21 8.52 -8.41 6.69
N ILE A 22 7.42 -7.85 6.19
CA ILE A 22 7.42 -6.71 5.26
C ILE A 22 6.68 -5.50 5.83
N LYS A 23 6.37 -5.45 7.14
CA LYS A 23 5.41 -4.54 7.77
C LYS A 23 5.55 -3.06 7.43
N ASP A 24 6.78 -2.61 7.17
CA ASP A 24 7.08 -1.22 6.81
C ASP A 24 6.70 -0.89 5.34
N TYR A 25 6.25 -1.88 4.57
CA TYR A 25 5.95 -1.81 3.14
C TYR A 25 4.69 -2.63 2.80
N ASN A 26 3.85 -2.14 1.88
CA ASN A 26 2.71 -2.91 1.39
C ASN A 26 3.14 -4.00 0.40
N ALA A 27 4.13 -3.67 -0.43
CA ALA A 27 4.84 -4.56 -1.33
C ALA A 27 6.29 -4.07 -1.51
N CYS A 28 7.16 -4.94 -2.00
CA CYS A 28 8.55 -4.62 -2.31
C CYS A 28 9.06 -5.58 -3.40
N TYR A 29 9.98 -5.14 -4.25
CA TYR A 29 10.40 -5.90 -5.42
C TYR A 29 11.91 -5.86 -5.64
N ARG A 30 12.43 -6.90 -6.29
CA ARG A 30 13.76 -6.87 -6.91
C ARG A 30 13.67 -7.56 -8.25
N VAL A 31 13.75 -6.80 -9.35
CA VAL A 31 13.50 -7.33 -10.69
C VAL A 31 14.53 -6.87 -11.72
N ILE A 32 14.71 -7.66 -12.78
CA ILE A 32 15.28 -7.16 -14.03
C ILE A 32 14.14 -6.74 -14.94
N TYR A 33 14.11 -5.48 -15.34
CA TYR A 33 13.19 -4.96 -16.34
C TYR A 33 14.00 -4.32 -17.46
N ASP A 34 13.79 -4.79 -18.70
CA ASP A 34 14.51 -4.31 -19.90
C ASP A 34 16.05 -4.28 -19.71
N GLY A 35 16.60 -5.37 -19.17
CA GLY A 35 18.03 -5.52 -18.88
C GLY A 35 18.56 -4.70 -17.70
N LYS A 36 17.74 -3.88 -17.05
CA LYS A 36 18.11 -3.05 -15.89
C LYS A 36 17.65 -3.69 -14.60
N LEU A 37 18.52 -3.71 -13.60
CA LEU A 37 18.16 -4.11 -12.23
C LEU A 37 17.42 -2.95 -11.53
N ILE A 38 16.17 -3.15 -11.16
CA ILE A 38 15.30 -2.14 -10.54
C ILE A 38 14.75 -2.69 -9.22
N TYR A 39 15.03 -1.97 -8.13
CA TYR A 39 14.56 -2.28 -6.78
C TYR A 39 14.65 -1.04 -5.88
N PRO A 40 13.81 -0.91 -4.84
CA PRO A 40 14.01 0.06 -3.79
C PRO A 40 15.07 -0.44 -2.78
N PRO A 41 15.77 0.44 -2.04
CA PRO A 41 16.78 0.02 -1.04
C PRO A 41 16.27 -0.94 0.03
N ALA A 42 14.96 -0.94 0.29
CA ALA A 42 14.30 -1.88 1.20
C ALA A 42 14.52 -3.35 0.80
N ALA A 43 14.62 -3.64 -0.50
CA ALA A 43 14.80 -5.01 -1.00
C ALA A 43 16.16 -5.63 -0.61
N ASP A 44 17.17 -4.83 -0.27
CA ASP A 44 18.43 -5.33 0.30
C ASP A 44 18.25 -5.81 1.73
N LYS A 45 17.59 -4.99 2.56
CA LYS A 45 17.32 -5.33 3.97
C LYS A 45 16.40 -6.54 4.10
N LEU A 46 15.42 -6.64 3.20
CA LEU A 46 14.47 -7.75 3.14
C LEU A 46 15.05 -9.02 2.49
N GLY A 47 16.21 -8.92 1.84
CA GLY A 47 16.84 -10.06 1.16
C GLY A 47 15.99 -10.61 0.01
N ILE A 48 15.24 -9.76 -0.70
CA ILE A 48 14.33 -10.19 -1.76
C ILE A 48 15.14 -10.81 -2.90
N PRO A 49 14.87 -12.06 -3.30
CA PRO A 49 15.55 -12.69 -4.43
C PRO A 49 15.31 -11.96 -5.75
N LEU A 50 16.19 -12.17 -6.73
CA LEU A 50 16.04 -11.61 -8.06
C LEU A 50 14.77 -12.13 -8.74
N ASN A 51 14.05 -11.24 -9.42
CA ASN A 51 12.78 -11.47 -10.10
C ASN A 51 11.63 -11.89 -9.17
N GLU A 52 11.64 -11.40 -7.92
CA GLU A 52 10.51 -11.55 -7.01
C GLU A 52 9.86 -10.20 -6.70
N ILE A 53 8.53 -10.22 -6.60
CA ILE A 53 7.71 -9.14 -6.05
C ILE A 53 7.02 -9.71 -4.82
N TRP A 54 7.38 -9.19 -3.66
CA TRP A 54 6.81 -9.55 -2.38
C TRP A 54 5.61 -8.66 -2.07
N ILE A 55 4.50 -9.28 -1.66
CA ILE A 55 3.29 -8.60 -1.21
C ILE A 55 2.97 -9.11 0.19
N SER A 56 2.65 -8.21 1.12
CA SER A 56 2.13 -8.63 2.43
C SER A 56 0.87 -9.47 2.25
N GLU A 57 0.80 -10.64 2.89
CA GLU A 57 -0.37 -11.54 2.79
C GLU A 57 -1.69 -10.87 3.17
N ARG A 58 -1.65 -9.83 4.03
CA ARG A 58 -2.84 -9.01 4.39
C ARG A 58 -3.49 -8.37 3.17
N PHE A 59 -2.73 -8.08 2.11
CA PHE A 59 -3.23 -7.40 0.92
C PHE A 59 -3.53 -8.34 -0.25
N ARG A 60 -3.67 -9.65 0.00
CA ARG A 60 -3.94 -10.63 -1.06
C ARG A 60 -5.19 -10.29 -1.89
N GLU A 61 -6.27 -9.83 -1.25
CA GLU A 61 -7.51 -9.42 -1.96
C GLU A 61 -7.30 -8.19 -2.86
N TYR A 62 -6.25 -7.39 -2.60
CA TYR A 62 -5.92 -6.16 -3.30
C TYR A 62 -4.75 -6.31 -4.27
N GLU A 63 -4.28 -7.54 -4.50
CA GLU A 63 -3.11 -7.82 -5.32
C GLU A 63 -3.16 -7.10 -6.67
N ARG A 64 -4.31 -7.14 -7.35
CA ARG A 64 -4.47 -6.55 -8.68
C ARG A 64 -3.99 -5.09 -8.71
N TYR A 65 -4.36 -4.32 -7.70
CA TYR A 65 -4.07 -2.89 -7.63
C TYR A 65 -2.62 -2.64 -7.22
N ILE A 66 -2.12 -3.41 -6.24
CA ILE A 66 -0.73 -3.33 -5.78
C ILE A 66 0.23 -3.72 -6.90
N LEU A 67 0.01 -4.84 -7.58
CA LEU A 67 0.85 -5.26 -8.70
C LEU A 67 0.83 -4.25 -9.84
N PHE A 68 -0.33 -3.66 -10.13
CA PHE A 68 -0.39 -2.60 -11.13
C PHE A 68 0.51 -1.43 -10.73
N HIS A 69 0.42 -0.95 -9.49
CA HIS A 69 1.27 0.12 -8.98
C HIS A 69 2.76 -0.23 -9.14
N GLU A 70 3.19 -1.37 -8.60
CA GLU A 70 4.61 -1.78 -8.64
C GLU A 70 5.11 -1.90 -10.08
N LEU A 71 4.33 -2.51 -10.99
CA LEU A 71 4.72 -2.66 -12.40
C LEU A 71 4.83 -1.31 -13.12
N GLN A 72 3.90 -0.38 -12.88
CA GLN A 72 3.98 0.95 -13.48
C GLN A 72 5.18 1.72 -12.92
N GLU A 73 5.43 1.67 -11.62
CA GLU A 73 6.60 2.31 -11.02
C GLU A 73 7.92 1.72 -11.59
N ILE A 74 8.01 0.38 -11.71
CA ILE A 74 9.17 -0.30 -12.34
C ILE A 74 9.40 0.21 -13.76
N LYS A 75 8.35 0.28 -14.60
CA LYS A 75 8.43 0.77 -15.97
C LYS A 75 8.94 2.21 -16.03
N HIS A 76 8.35 3.10 -15.24
CA HIS A 76 8.75 4.51 -15.20
C HIS A 76 10.18 4.69 -14.69
N ARG A 77 10.61 3.90 -13.71
CA ARG A 77 12.01 3.88 -13.27
C ARG A 77 12.94 3.38 -14.38
N ALA A 78 12.52 2.40 -15.19
CA ALA A 78 13.28 1.92 -16.34
C ALA A 78 13.42 2.98 -17.43
N GLU A 79 12.41 3.85 -17.59
CA GLU A 79 12.42 5.03 -18.47
C GLU A 79 13.38 6.14 -17.98
N GLY A 80 13.93 6.00 -16.76
CA GLY A 80 14.90 6.94 -16.19
C GLY A 80 14.31 7.96 -15.23
N LEU A 81 13.02 7.84 -14.85
CA LEU A 81 12.41 8.70 -13.85
C LEU A 81 13.00 8.42 -12.47
N SER A 82 13.10 9.46 -11.64
CA SER A 82 13.42 9.29 -10.22
C SER A 82 12.34 8.49 -9.50
N VAL A 83 12.65 7.96 -8.31
CA VAL A 83 11.68 7.20 -7.50
C VAL A 83 10.41 8.01 -7.24
N GLU A 84 10.55 9.30 -6.89
CA GLU A 84 9.40 10.16 -6.61
C GLU A 84 8.55 10.43 -7.86
N GLU A 85 9.18 10.68 -9.00
CA GLU A 85 8.47 10.93 -10.27
C GLU A 85 7.78 9.68 -10.79
N ALA A 86 8.46 8.53 -10.72
CA ALA A 86 7.91 7.23 -11.11
C ALA A 86 6.69 6.87 -10.26
N HIS A 87 6.78 7.06 -8.94
CA HIS A 87 5.67 6.83 -8.02
C HIS A 87 4.46 7.73 -8.34
N LYS A 88 4.71 9.04 -8.55
CA LYS A 88 3.65 9.99 -8.96
C LYS A 88 2.99 9.61 -10.27
N LYS A 89 3.74 9.06 -11.23
CA LYS A 89 3.22 8.62 -12.52
C LYS A 89 2.42 7.31 -12.38
N ALA A 90 2.91 6.34 -11.59
CA ALA A 90 2.16 5.13 -11.27
C ALA A 90 0.80 5.43 -10.61
N LEU A 91 0.77 6.39 -9.68
CA LEU A 91 -0.49 6.87 -9.08
C LEU A 91 -1.47 7.47 -10.10
N LYS A 92 -0.98 8.19 -11.11
CA LYS A 92 -1.81 8.72 -12.19
C LYS A 92 -2.37 7.61 -13.06
N ASP A 93 -1.53 6.63 -13.42
CA ASP A 93 -1.94 5.48 -14.21
C ASP A 93 -3.02 4.66 -13.48
N GLU A 94 -2.93 4.55 -12.15
CA GLU A 94 -3.96 3.89 -11.34
C GLU A 94 -5.28 4.62 -11.39
N ILE A 95 -5.27 5.95 -11.24
CA ILE A 95 -6.48 6.78 -11.30
C ILE A 95 -7.15 6.63 -12.66
N GLU A 96 -6.36 6.68 -13.74
CA GLU A 96 -6.87 6.51 -15.10
C GLU A 96 -7.54 5.14 -15.31
N LEU A 97 -6.97 4.07 -14.73
CA LEU A 97 -7.46 2.71 -14.95
C LEU A 97 -8.56 2.27 -13.97
N PHE A 98 -8.50 2.69 -12.70
CA PHE A 98 -9.28 2.11 -11.61
C PHE A 98 -10.25 3.08 -10.92
N SER A 99 -10.25 4.37 -11.26
CA SER A 99 -11.22 5.32 -10.69
C SER A 99 -12.65 4.80 -10.87
N GLY A 100 -13.40 4.75 -9.76
CA GLY A 100 -14.75 4.19 -9.73
C GLY A 100 -14.84 2.66 -9.52
N ASP A 101 -13.73 1.93 -9.50
CA ASP A 101 -13.71 0.52 -9.06
C ASP A 101 -13.88 0.46 -7.53
N PRO A 102 -14.97 -0.14 -7.01
CA PRO A 102 -15.28 -0.11 -5.58
C PRO A 102 -14.21 -0.78 -4.69
N ILE A 103 -13.46 -1.76 -5.22
CA ILE A 103 -12.41 -2.44 -4.45
C ILE A 103 -11.16 -1.56 -4.38
N TRP A 104 -10.80 -0.87 -5.47
CA TRP A 104 -9.71 0.11 -5.48
C TRP A 104 -10.03 1.31 -4.58
N GLU A 105 -11.25 1.86 -4.68
CA GLU A 105 -11.74 2.95 -3.82
C GLU A 105 -11.76 2.54 -2.33
N ARG A 106 -11.96 1.25 -2.04
CA ARG A 106 -11.76 0.73 -0.69
C ARG A 106 -10.27 0.73 -0.34
N LEU A 107 -9.39 0.16 -1.15
CA LEU A 107 -7.94 0.14 -0.89
C LEU A 107 -7.37 1.53 -0.58
N LYS A 108 -7.78 2.56 -1.32
CA LYS A 108 -7.32 3.94 -1.12
C LYS A 108 -7.74 4.56 0.21
N ARG A 109 -8.67 3.94 0.96
CA ARG A 109 -9.08 4.35 2.31
C ARG A 109 -8.37 3.59 3.43
N GLU A 110 -7.47 2.67 3.11
CA GLU A 110 -6.58 2.05 4.10
C GLU A 110 -5.60 3.09 4.65
N ILE A 111 -5.51 3.22 5.97
CA ILE A 111 -4.72 4.27 6.64
C ILE A 111 -3.23 4.25 6.28
N ASN A 112 -2.70 3.06 5.98
CA ASN A 112 -1.33 2.83 5.58
C ASN A 112 -1.05 3.12 4.09
N ILE A 113 -2.10 3.34 3.28
CA ILE A 113 -2.03 3.54 1.82
C ILE A 113 -2.55 4.91 1.38
N VAL A 114 -3.58 5.44 2.04
CA VAL A 114 -4.30 6.67 1.68
C VAL A 114 -3.33 7.81 1.34
N SER A 115 -3.61 8.56 0.27
CA SER A 115 -2.70 9.60 -0.20
C SER A 115 -2.72 10.83 0.71
N GLU A 116 -1.71 11.70 0.59
CA GLU A 116 -1.70 12.99 1.30
C GLU A 116 -2.93 13.83 0.94
N ASP A 117 -3.28 13.88 -0.36
CA ASP A 117 -4.39 14.68 -0.85
C ASP A 117 -5.74 14.13 -0.36
N ASP A 118 -5.90 12.80 -0.33
CA ASP A 118 -7.09 12.17 0.25
C ASP A 118 -7.19 12.48 1.74
N LEU A 119 -6.10 12.41 2.50
CA LEU A 119 -6.08 12.81 3.91
C LEU A 119 -6.47 14.27 4.09
N ARG A 120 -5.94 15.17 3.26
CA ARG A 120 -6.21 16.62 3.32
C ARG A 120 -7.63 16.97 2.91
N SER A 121 -8.29 16.12 2.11
CA SER A 121 -9.70 16.28 1.77
C SER A 121 -10.64 16.06 2.96
N LEU A 122 -10.16 15.37 4.01
CA LEU A 122 -10.94 15.09 5.21
C LEU A 122 -11.05 16.34 6.09
N HIS A 123 -12.28 16.65 6.51
CA HIS A 123 -12.55 17.81 7.34
C HIS A 123 -11.69 17.81 8.62
N GLY A 124 -10.94 18.89 8.82
CA GLY A 124 -10.09 19.08 10.00
C GLY A 124 -8.69 18.48 9.90
N ILE A 125 -8.29 17.99 8.72
CA ILE A 125 -6.94 17.50 8.42
C ILE A 125 -6.24 18.45 7.43
N GLY A 126 -5.34 19.28 7.96
CA GLY A 126 -4.47 20.13 7.13
C GLY A 126 -3.16 19.43 6.78
N ARG A 127 -2.34 20.08 5.93
CA ARG A 127 -1.03 19.58 5.47
C ARG A 127 -0.13 19.03 6.59
N ILE A 128 0.01 19.78 7.70
CA ILE A 128 0.84 19.38 8.84
C ILE A 128 0.35 18.08 9.48
N LEU A 129 -0.98 17.93 9.62
CA LEU A 129 -1.56 16.75 10.24
C LEU A 129 -1.52 15.54 9.30
N ALA A 130 -1.77 15.75 8.01
CA ALA A 130 -1.61 14.70 6.98
C ALA A 130 -0.16 14.18 6.96
N TRP A 131 0.83 15.08 6.95
CA TRP A 131 2.24 14.72 7.05
C TRP A 131 2.54 13.90 8.31
N ARG A 132 2.07 14.33 9.49
CA ARG A 132 2.23 13.57 10.74
C ARG A 132 1.64 12.16 10.67
N ILE A 133 0.46 12.02 10.06
CA ILE A 133 -0.17 10.71 9.84
C ILE A 133 0.72 9.85 8.95
N MET A 134 1.23 10.39 7.85
CA MET A 134 2.04 9.65 6.88
C MET A 134 3.39 9.21 7.44
N ILE A 135 4.12 10.09 8.15
CA ILE A 135 5.43 9.74 8.71
C ILE A 135 5.35 8.75 9.88
N SER A 136 4.18 8.62 10.50
CA SER A 136 3.96 7.69 11.62
C SER A 136 3.45 6.32 11.17
N ARG A 137 3.37 6.09 9.86
CA ARG A 137 3.08 4.75 9.30
C ARG A 137 4.26 3.78 9.57
N PRO A 138 3.99 2.47 9.67
CA PRO A 138 2.68 1.83 9.58
C PRO A 138 1.88 1.84 10.90
N TYR A 139 0.56 1.65 10.80
CA TYR A 139 -0.37 1.47 11.91
C TYR A 139 -0.93 0.04 11.90
N GLU A 140 -1.02 -0.59 13.08
CA GLU A 140 -1.62 -1.93 13.28
C GLU A 140 -3.11 -1.89 13.65
N SER A 141 -3.62 -0.72 14.02
CA SER A 141 -5.05 -0.49 14.28
C SER A 141 -5.37 0.99 14.13
N MET A 142 -6.64 1.31 13.89
CA MET A 142 -7.09 2.70 13.83
C MET A 142 -6.80 3.43 15.14
N GLU A 143 -6.96 2.77 16.29
CA GLU A 143 -6.74 3.35 17.62
C GLU A 143 -5.33 3.94 17.80
N GLU A 144 -4.32 3.46 17.06
CA GLU A 144 -2.97 4.01 17.11
C GLU A 144 -2.89 5.46 16.62
N LEU A 145 -3.85 5.92 15.81
CA LEU A 145 -3.93 7.32 15.38
C LEU A 145 -4.08 8.29 16.56
N LEU A 146 -4.63 7.85 17.70
CA LEU A 146 -4.71 8.68 18.91
C LEU A 146 -3.31 9.03 19.48
N LYS A 147 -2.27 8.30 19.10
CA LYS A 147 -0.88 8.60 19.46
C LYS A 147 -0.30 9.76 18.62
N VAL A 148 -0.91 10.08 17.48
CA VAL A 148 -0.42 11.14 16.57
C VAL A 148 -0.75 12.52 17.14
N PRO A 149 0.25 13.39 17.37
CA PRO A 149 0.02 14.72 17.93
C PRO A 149 -0.94 15.56 17.07
N GLY A 150 -2.07 15.95 17.67
CA GLY A 150 -3.14 16.69 17.01
C GLY A 150 -4.39 15.86 16.72
N ILE A 151 -4.35 14.54 16.89
CA ILE A 151 -5.52 13.66 16.77
C ILE A 151 -6.11 13.38 18.15
N GLY A 152 -7.10 14.18 18.55
CA GLY A 152 -7.96 13.88 19.69
C GLY A 152 -9.21 13.09 19.29
N LYS A 153 -9.99 12.65 20.28
CA LYS A 153 -11.22 11.83 20.10
C LYS A 153 -12.11 12.31 18.94
N LYS A 154 -12.43 13.62 18.88
CA LYS A 154 -13.29 14.17 17.82
C LYS A 154 -12.73 13.97 16.40
N ARG A 155 -11.43 14.15 16.20
CA ARG A 155 -10.79 13.93 14.89
C ARG A 155 -10.68 12.44 14.59
N PHE A 156 -10.33 11.64 15.59
CA PHE A 156 -10.31 10.19 15.47
C PHE A 156 -11.67 9.63 14.99
N GLU A 157 -12.79 10.09 15.55
CA GLU A 157 -14.13 9.68 15.09
C GLU A 157 -14.42 10.05 13.63
N VAL A 158 -13.88 11.18 13.13
CA VAL A 158 -14.01 11.56 11.71
C VAL A 158 -13.20 10.61 10.83
N LEU A 159 -11.96 10.33 11.23
CA LEU A 159 -11.06 9.42 10.49
C LEU A 159 -11.63 8.01 10.44
N LYS A 160 -12.10 7.46 11.57
CA LYS A 160 -12.67 6.10 11.66
C LYS A 160 -13.94 5.88 10.84
N ARG A 161 -14.67 6.95 10.48
CA ARG A 161 -15.83 6.86 9.56
C ARG A 161 -15.44 6.81 8.08
N LYS A 162 -14.21 7.21 7.74
CA LYS A 162 -13.77 7.39 6.35
C LYS A 162 -12.64 6.45 5.96
N LEU A 163 -11.82 6.05 6.93
CA LEU A 163 -10.65 5.22 6.76
C LEU A 163 -10.78 3.95 7.60
N PHE A 164 -9.97 2.96 7.29
CA PHE A 164 -9.82 1.75 8.08
C PHE A 164 -8.35 1.34 8.16
N CYS A 165 -8.10 0.35 9.02
CA CYS A 165 -6.84 -0.35 9.12
C CYS A 165 -7.08 -1.84 8.88
N MET A 166 -6.32 -2.46 7.99
CA MET A 166 -6.41 -3.91 7.73
C MET A 166 -6.18 -4.74 8.99
N GLY A 167 -5.31 -4.28 9.91
CA GLY A 167 -5.06 -4.93 11.19
C GLY A 167 -6.29 -5.05 12.11
N ASP A 168 -7.27 -4.15 11.96
CA ASP A 168 -8.55 -4.23 12.70
C ASP A 168 -9.52 -5.23 12.09
N THR A 169 -9.47 -5.41 10.77
CA THR A 169 -10.40 -6.28 10.03
C THR A 169 -10.11 -7.75 10.32
N LEU A 170 -8.83 -8.13 10.32
CA LEU A 170 -8.38 -9.51 10.56
C LEU A 170 -8.73 -9.99 11.98
N LYS A 171 -8.55 -9.13 12.98
CA LYS A 171 -8.92 -9.46 14.37
C LYS A 171 -10.40 -9.81 14.52
N LYS A 172 -11.29 -9.17 13.75
CA LYS A 172 -12.74 -9.47 13.80
C LYS A 172 -13.06 -10.83 13.19
N GLU A 173 -12.37 -11.21 12.12
CA GLU A 173 -12.55 -12.52 11.48
C GLU A 173 -12.02 -13.66 12.37
N ASP A 174 -10.89 -13.45 13.05
CA ASP A 174 -10.34 -14.44 13.98
C ASP A 174 -11.24 -14.65 15.21
N VAL A 175 -11.81 -13.56 15.76
CA VAL A 175 -12.79 -13.64 16.86
C VAL A 175 -14.08 -14.32 16.40
N ALA A 176 -14.56 -14.05 15.18
CA ALA A 176 -15.75 -14.71 14.63
C ALA A 176 -15.53 -16.23 14.46
N LYS A 177 -14.38 -16.66 13.92
CA LYS A 177 -14.02 -18.07 13.75
C LYS A 177 -13.80 -18.81 15.06
N THR A 178 -13.38 -18.12 16.12
CA THR A 178 -13.18 -18.71 17.46
C THR A 178 -14.49 -18.96 18.19
N ASN A 179 -15.52 -18.16 17.92
CA ASN A 179 -16.85 -18.28 18.53
C ASN A 179 -17.79 -19.28 17.82
N GLU A 180 -17.37 -19.86 16.70
CA GLU A 180 -18.09 -20.90 15.95
C GLU A 180 -17.58 -22.33 16.22
N LYS A 181 -16.69 -22.52 17.20
CA LYS A 181 -16.21 -23.82 17.70
C LYS A 181 -16.70 -24.08 19.12
#